data_AF-K7MBQ0-F1
#
_entry.id   AF-K7MBQ0-F1
#
_cell.length_a   1.000
_cell.length_b   1.000
_cell.length_c   1.000
_cell.angle_alpha   90.00
_cell.angle_beta   90.00
_cell.angle_gamma   90.00
#
_symmetry.space_group_name_H-M   'P 1'
#
loop_
_entity.id
_entity.type
_entity.pdbx_description
1 polymer ?
#
loop_
_entity_poly.entity_id
_entity_poly.type
_entity_poly.pdbx_seq_one_letter_code
_entity_poly.pdbx_strand_id
1 'polypeptide(L)'
;MANVALLCVQYKPDSRPIMSDVVKMLEGSVENPKPLNPFQPFMDGNFTSHLVQMPLTYITDTSGSSVVVTDSSIVHATPTMRNMPLD
;
A
#
# COMPACT_ATOMS: atom_id res chain seq x y z
N MET A 1 -3.38 -23.98 -5.30
CA MET A 1 -2.49 -23.12 -4.48
C MET A 1 -2.37 -21.68 -5.00
N ALA A 2 -2.15 -21.44 -6.30
CA ALA A 2 -1.97 -20.08 -6.84
C ALA A 2 -3.10 -19.09 -6.49
N ASN A 3 -4.36 -19.52 -6.48
CA ASN A 3 -5.49 -18.65 -6.10
C ASN A 3 -5.38 -18.14 -4.65
N VAL A 4 -4.92 -18.97 -3.71
CA VAL A 4 -4.71 -18.57 -2.31
C VAL A 4 -3.65 -17.48 -2.22
N ALA A 5 -2.53 -17.67 -2.93
CA ALA A 5 -1.45 -16.68 -2.97
C ALA A 5 -1.93 -15.34 -3.52
N LEU A 6 -2.75 -15.36 -4.59
CA LEU A 6 -3.32 -14.14 -5.18
C LEU A 6 -4.33 -13.43 -4.24
N LEU A 7 -5.06 -14.16 -3.40
CA LEU A 7 -5.95 -13.57 -2.38
C LEU A 7 -5.17 -12.88 -1.25
N CYS A 8 -3.99 -13.39 -0.88
CA CYS A 8 -3.18 -12.80 0.18
C CYS A 8 -2.51 -11.46 -0.21
N VAL A 9 -2.33 -11.20 -1.51
CA VAL A 9 -1.63 -10.01 -2.02
C VAL A 9 -2.57 -8.91 -2.50
N GLN A 10 -3.84 -8.95 -2.09
CA GLN A 10 -4.82 -7.94 -2.50
C GLN A 10 -4.43 -6.54 -2.02
N TYR A 11 -4.67 -5.53 -2.86
CA TYR A 11 -4.36 -4.14 -2.56
C TYR A 11 -5.05 -3.65 -1.29
N LYS A 12 -6.37 -3.89 -1.18
CA LYS A 12 -7.16 -3.55 0.01
C LYS A 12 -6.88 -4.58 1.13
N PRO A 13 -6.44 -4.15 2.33
CA PRO A 13 -6.21 -5.07 3.46
C PRO A 13 -7.44 -5.92 3.79
N ASP A 14 -8.63 -5.30 3.75
CA ASP A 14 -9.91 -5.96 4.05
C ASP A 14 -10.31 -7.05 3.05
N SER A 15 -9.66 -7.08 1.87
CA SER A 15 -9.88 -8.12 0.85
C SER A 15 -8.95 -9.33 1.01
N ARG A 16 -8.03 -9.30 1.97
CA ARG A 16 -7.11 -10.41 2.25
C ARG A 16 -7.79 -11.38 3.23
N PRO A 17 -7.74 -12.70 2.98
CA PRO A 17 -8.32 -13.67 3.90
C PRO A 17 -7.58 -13.69 5.23
N ILE A 18 -8.30 -13.96 6.31
CA ILE A 18 -7.69 -14.24 7.61
C ILE A 18 -6.96 -15.60 7.55
N MET A 19 -5.96 -15.78 8.43
CA MET A 19 -5.13 -16.99 8.40
C MET A 19 -5.92 -18.30 8.55
N SER A 20 -7.00 -18.31 9.35
CA SER A 20 -7.84 -19.51 9.47
C SER A 20 -8.49 -19.91 8.15
N ASP A 21 -8.86 -18.93 7.32
CA ASP A 21 -9.47 -19.19 6.02
C ASP A 21 -8.41 -19.64 5.01
N VAL A 22 -7.21 -19.04 5.07
CA VAL A 22 -6.04 -19.51 4.29
C VAL A 22 -5.74 -20.97 4.60
N VAL A 23 -5.77 -21.39 5.87
CA VAL A 23 -5.54 -22.80 6.24
C VAL A 23 -6.64 -23.71 5.68
N LYS A 24 -7.92 -23.39 5.87
CA LYS A 24 -9.05 -24.17 5.32
C LYS A 24 -8.98 -24.31 3.79
N MET A 25 -8.58 -23.23 3.11
CA MET A 25 -8.38 -23.20 1.66
C MET A 25 -7.22 -24.08 1.21
N LEU A 26 -6.14 -24.16 2.00
CA LEU A 26 -4.98 -25.02 1.73
C LEU A 26 -5.26 -26.49 2.04
N GLU A 27 -6.08 -26.78 3.04
CA GLU A 27 -6.56 -28.13 3.37
C GLU A 27 -7.55 -28.69 2.31
N GLY A 28 -8.10 -27.82 1.46
CA GLY A 28 -9.13 -28.20 0.48
C GLY A 28 -10.54 -28.27 1.08
N SER A 29 -10.72 -27.79 2.31
CA SER A 29 -11.99 -27.77 3.03
C SER A 29 -12.99 -26.74 2.47
N VAL A 30 -12.50 -25.74 1.72
CA VAL A 30 -13.31 -24.63 1.16
C VAL A 30 -12.87 -24.37 -0.27
N GLU A 31 -13.84 -24.13 -1.16
CA GLU A 31 -13.54 -23.73 -2.54
C GLU A 31 -12.93 -22.33 -2.58
N ASN A 32 -11.82 -22.20 -3.30
CA ASN A 32 -11.10 -20.94 -3.40
C ASN A 32 -11.86 -19.96 -4.30
N PRO A 33 -12.28 -18.78 -3.82
CA PRO A 33 -12.87 -17.78 -4.69
C PRO A 33 -11.85 -17.36 -5.75
N LYS A 34 -12.34 -17.00 -6.94
CA LYS A 34 -11.47 -16.49 -8.00
C LYS A 34 -10.85 -15.17 -7.52
N PRO A 35 -9.52 -15.06 -7.43
CA PRO A 35 -8.88 -13.84 -6.98
C PRO A 35 -9.18 -12.72 -7.96
N LEU A 36 -9.53 -11.54 -7.42
CA LEU A 36 -9.52 -10.30 -8.19
C LEU A 36 -8.08 -9.98 -8.60
N ASN A 37 -7.91 -9.29 -9.73
CA ASN A 37 -6.57 -8.87 -10.13
C ASN A 37 -6.09 -7.81 -9.10
N PRO A 38 -5.03 -8.11 -8.33
CA PRO A 38 -4.59 -7.24 -7.23
C PRO A 38 -4.09 -5.88 -7.71
N PHE A 39 -3.83 -5.75 -9.02
CA PHE A 39 -3.38 -4.51 -9.66
C PHE A 39 -4.48 -3.72 -10.35
N GLN A 40 -5.75 -4.16 -10.31
CA GLN A 40 -6.88 -3.39 -10.86
C GLN A 40 -6.90 -1.93 -10.37
N PRO A 41 -6.71 -1.64 -9.07
CA PRO A 41 -6.67 -0.26 -8.60
C PRO A 41 -5.56 0.60 -9.22
N PHE A 42 -4.49 -0.01 -9.73
CA PHE A 42 -3.39 0.69 -10.40
C PHE A 42 -3.61 0.86 -11.90
N MET A 43 -4.42 -0.02 -12.52
CA MET A 43 -4.69 0.01 -13.96
C MET A 43 -5.78 1.02 -14.33
N ASP A 44 -6.77 1.21 -13.45
CA ASP A 44 -7.92 2.06 -13.75
C ASP A 44 -7.63 3.57 -13.62
N GLY A 45 -6.38 3.96 -13.31
CA GLY A 45 -5.93 5.36 -13.20
C GLY A 45 -6.63 6.20 -12.12
N ASN A 46 -7.67 5.65 -11.50
CA ASN A 46 -8.46 6.27 -10.46
C ASN A 46 -7.94 5.82 -9.10
N PHE A 47 -6.78 6.35 -8.73
CA PHE A 47 -6.36 6.32 -7.33
C PHE A 47 -7.39 7.12 -6.54
N THR A 48 -8.44 6.46 -6.08
CA THR A 48 -9.08 6.83 -4.82
C THR A 48 -8.10 6.44 -3.72
N SER A 49 -6.90 7.04 -3.76
CA SER A 49 -6.03 7.06 -2.61
C SER A 49 -6.87 7.68 -1.52
N HIS A 50 -7.14 6.89 -0.49
CA HIS A 50 -7.35 7.45 0.82
C HIS A 50 -6.27 8.52 0.97
N LEU A 51 -6.66 9.80 0.91
CA LEU A 51 -5.72 10.92 0.94
C LEU A 51 -5.04 10.84 2.29
N VAL A 52 -3.91 10.14 2.35
CA VAL A 52 -3.10 10.12 3.54
C VAL A 52 -2.32 11.42 3.46
N GLN A 53 -2.88 12.44 4.09
CA GLN A 53 -2.25 13.74 4.29
C GLN A 53 -0.98 13.46 5.10
N MET A 54 0.14 13.28 4.40
CA MET A 54 1.45 13.15 5.02
C MET A 54 1.93 14.56 5.34
N PRO A 55 2.15 14.92 6.62
CA PRO A 55 2.81 16.16 6.94
C PRO A 55 4.24 16.09 6.39
N LEU A 56 4.55 16.91 5.39
CA LEU A 56 5.94 17.08 4.99
C LEU A 56 6.50 18.23 5.82
N THR A 57 7.40 17.88 6.74
CA THR A 57 8.17 18.87 7.49
C THR A 57 9.44 19.17 6.71
N TYR A 58 9.56 20.37 6.16
CA TYR A 58 10.83 20.84 5.60
C TYR A 58 11.31 22.06 6.39
N ILE A 59 12.63 22.16 6.51
CA ILE A 59 13.29 23.27 7.18
C ILE A 59 13.73 24.21 6.06
N THR A 60 13.31 25.47 6.10
CA THR A 60 13.80 26.51 5.20
C THR A 60 14.61 27.52 6.00
N ASP A 61 15.89 27.63 5.66
CA ASP A 61 16.80 28.62 6.24
C ASP A 61 16.81 29.86 5.34
N THR A 62 16.06 30.90 5.72
CA THR A 62 16.15 32.21 5.08
C THR A 62 16.79 33.18 6.07
N SER A 63 18.02 33.60 5.78
CA SER A 63 18.76 34.67 6.47
C SER A 63 18.64 34.69 8.00
N GLY A 64 19.08 33.61 8.67
CA GLY A 64 19.31 33.60 10.13
C GLY A 64 18.14 33.17 11.02
N SER A 65 17.01 32.72 10.45
CA SER A 65 15.91 32.13 11.21
C SER A 65 15.45 30.83 10.56
N SER A 66 15.50 29.72 11.30
CA SER A 66 14.90 28.45 10.88
C SER A 66 13.42 28.45 11.22
N VAL A 67 12.58 28.15 10.23
CA VAL A 67 11.14 27.98 10.44
C VAL A 67 10.77 26.57 10.00
N VAL A 68 10.07 25.85 10.88
CA VAL A 68 9.51 24.54 10.57
C VAL A 68 8.20 24.79 9.83
N VAL A 69 8.16 24.49 8.54
CA VAL A 69 6.93 24.60 7.73
C VAL A 69 6.34 23.20 7.59
N THR A 70 5.11 23.05 8.08
CA THR A 70 4.29 21.84 7.88
C THR A 70 3.37 22.10 6.70
N ASP A 71 3.69 21.53 5.53
CA ASP A 71 2.81 21.60 4.36
C ASP A 71 2.06 20.27 4.17
N SER A 72 0.80 20.38 3.75
CA SER A 72 -0.07 19.24 3.46
C SER A 72 -0.18 19.07 1.94
N SER A 73 0.77 18.38 1.34
CA SER A 73 0.79 18.12 -0.10
C SER A 73 0.14 16.79 -0.45
N ILE A 74 -0.76 16.78 -1.44
CA ILE A 74 -1.26 15.56 -2.08
C ILE A 74 -0.14 15.04 -2.99
N VAL A 75 0.74 14.21 -2.44
CA VAL A 75 1.79 13.57 -3.24
C VAL A 75 1.23 12.26 -3.79
N HIS A 76 1.25 12.10 -5.11
CA HIS A 76 1.09 10.80 -5.75
C HIS A 76 2.28 9.93 -5.34
N ALA A 77 2.15 9.20 -4.23
CA ALA A 77 3.22 8.41 -3.66
C ALA A 77 3.45 7.17 -4.53
N THR A 78 4.24 7.29 -5.58
CA THR A 78 4.91 6.13 -6.17
C THR A 78 5.79 5.53 -5.07
N PRO A 79 5.68 4.24 -4.74
CA PRO A 79 6.58 3.62 -3.78
C PRO A 79 7.98 3.57 -4.41
N THR A 80 8.77 4.62 -4.21
CA THR A 80 10.20 4.57 -4.52
C THR A 80 10.85 3.73 -3.44
N MET A 81 11.19 2.49 -3.78
CA MET A 81 12.13 1.69 -3.00
C MET A 81 13.40 2.52 -2.86
N ARG A 82 13.64 3.09 -1.67
CA ARG A 82 14.95 3.65 -1.34
C ARG A 82 15.90 2.47 -1.27
N ASN A 83 16.91 2.43 -2.13
CA ASN A 83 18.03 1.51 -1.98
C ASN A 83 18.55 1.67 -0.54
N MET A 84 18.37 0.63 0.29
CA MET A 84 19.11 0.54 1.54
C MET A 84 20.59 0.41 1.18
N PRO A 85 21.48 1.22 1.77
CA PRO A 85 22.91 0.98 1.65
C PRO A 85 23.19 -0.42 2.22
N LEU A 86 23.86 -1.25 1.43
CA LEU A 86 24.55 -2.42 1.96
C LEU A 86 25.84 -1.87 2.58
N ASP A 87 25.87 -1.78 3.91
CA ASP A 87 27.11 -1.77 4.69
C ASP A 87 27.62 -3.20 4.86
#